data_AF-A0A9W8I580-F1
#
_entry.id   AF-A0A9W8I580-F1
#
_cell.length_a   1.000
_cell.length_b   1.000
_cell.length_c   1.000
_cell.angle_alpha   90.00
_cell.angle_beta   90.00
_cell.angle_gamma   90.00
#
_symmetry.space_group_name_H-M   'P 1'
#
loop_
_entity.id
_entity.type
_entity.pdbx_description
1 polymer ?
#
loop_
_entity_poly.entity_id
_entity_poly.type
_entity_poly.pdbx_seq_one_letter_code
_entity_poly.pdbx_strand_id
1 'polypeptide(L)'
;ELAPIISEGGLFYAICSEKAWTQRLEVLYYLNYLTKWVEFIDTVFLALKKKPLQFLHVYHHTLTMVLCFTQLNGTTSVSWVVITLNLFVHVVMYFYYFLASCRIYPWWKKYVTTLQITQFIIDLGFVYFCTYHLIASRYYQWLPHCGTCAGTEEAAIFGCALLSSYLLLFIQFFQRTYSKRQAAKRKLKTQ
;
A
#
# COMPACT_ATOMS: atom_id res chain seq x y z
N GLU A 1 -3.84 -15.40 13.92
CA GLU A 1 -5.12 -15.00 13.29
C GLU A 1 -5.19 -15.39 11.81
N LEU A 2 -4.32 -14.91 10.92
CA LEU A 2 -4.46 -15.17 9.47
C LEU A 2 -4.08 -16.60 9.02
N ALA A 3 -3.04 -17.20 9.60
CA ALA A 3 -2.59 -18.54 9.25
C ALA A 3 -3.69 -19.63 9.31
N PRO A 4 -4.49 -19.75 10.41
CA PRO A 4 -5.57 -20.73 10.46
C PRO A 4 -6.69 -20.45 9.45
N ILE A 5 -7.04 -19.18 9.23
CA ILE A 5 -8.08 -18.77 8.26
C ILE A 5 -7.69 -19.21 6.83
N ILE A 6 -6.42 -19.04 6.47
CA ILE A 6 -5.90 -19.42 5.16
C ILE A 6 -5.80 -20.94 5.02
N SER A 7 -5.37 -21.66 6.06
CA SER A 7 -5.24 -23.13 6.00
C SER A 7 -6.59 -23.85 5.92
N GLU A 8 -7.64 -23.30 6.54
CA GLU A 8 -8.96 -23.94 6.58
C GLU A 8 -9.86 -23.54 5.41
N GLY A 9 -9.87 -22.25 5.02
CA GLY A 9 -10.74 -21.73 3.95
C GLY A 9 -10.03 -21.45 2.62
N GLY A 10 -8.70 -21.52 2.58
CA GLY A 10 -7.91 -21.11 1.43
C GLY A 10 -7.79 -19.58 1.28
N LEU A 11 -7.00 -19.15 0.30
CA LEU A 11 -6.69 -17.73 0.08
C LEU A 11 -7.91 -16.91 -0.32
N PHE A 12 -8.80 -17.47 -1.15
CA PHE A 12 -10.03 -16.79 -1.60
C PHE A 12 -10.95 -16.47 -0.41
N TYR A 13 -11.14 -17.44 0.50
CA TYR A 13 -11.93 -17.21 1.70
C TYR A 13 -11.30 -16.13 2.58
N ALA A 14 -9.98 -16.15 2.76
CA ALA A 14 -9.28 -15.18 3.60
C ALA A 14 -9.36 -13.73 3.06
N ILE A 15 -9.49 -13.52 1.75
CA ILE A 15 -9.55 -12.18 1.15
C ILE A 15 -10.98 -11.70 0.88
N CYS A 16 -11.93 -12.61 0.66
CA CYS A 16 -13.29 -12.27 0.25
C CYS A 16 -14.38 -12.61 1.27
N SER A 17 -14.15 -13.46 2.25
CA SER A 17 -15.20 -13.83 3.22
C SER A 17 -15.38 -12.76 4.29
N GLU A 18 -16.62 -12.35 4.58
CA GLU A 18 -16.94 -11.49 5.73
C GLU A 18 -16.50 -12.14 7.05
N LYS A 19 -16.52 -13.48 7.13
CA LYS A 19 -16.08 -14.22 8.32
C LYS A 19 -14.56 -14.14 8.55
N ALA A 20 -13.79 -13.75 7.53
CA ALA A 20 -12.37 -13.45 7.70
C ALA A 20 -12.16 -12.12 8.44
N TRP A 21 -13.17 -11.23 8.48
CA TRP A 21 -13.16 -10.03 9.30
C TRP A 21 -13.47 -10.37 10.76
N THR A 22 -12.44 -10.70 11.53
CA THR A 22 -12.57 -10.99 12.97
C THR A 22 -12.38 -9.73 13.80
N GLN A 23 -12.97 -9.69 15.00
CA GLN A 23 -12.77 -8.58 15.95
C GLN A 23 -11.29 -8.28 16.22
N ARG A 24 -10.44 -9.32 16.27
CA ARG A 24 -9.00 -9.16 16.47
C ARG A 24 -8.34 -8.45 15.30
N LEU A 25 -8.71 -8.80 14.07
CA LEU A 25 -8.20 -8.14 12.86
C LEU A 25 -8.70 -6.69 12.76
N GLU A 26 -9.95 -6.44 13.13
CA GLU A 26 -10.50 -5.08 13.18
C GLU A 26 -9.72 -4.18 14.14
N VAL A 27 -9.40 -4.68 15.35
CA VAL A 27 -8.56 -3.96 16.30
C VAL A 27 -7.17 -3.69 15.72
N LEU A 28 -6.56 -4.66 15.02
CA LEU A 28 -5.27 -4.46 14.37
C LEU A 28 -5.34 -3.41 13.25
N TYR A 29 -6.41 -3.38 12.47
CA TYR A 29 -6.62 -2.36 11.43
C TYR A 29 -6.85 -0.99 12.03
N TYR A 30 -7.60 -0.90 13.14
CA TYR A 30 -7.78 0.34 13.87
C TYR A 30 -6.46 0.86 14.45
N LEU A 31 -5.62 0.00 15.02
CA LEU A 31 -4.27 0.37 15.49
C LEU A 31 -3.37 0.84 14.33
N ASN A 32 -3.44 0.17 13.18
CA ASN A 32 -2.74 0.62 11.98
C ASN A 32 -3.22 2.01 11.53
N TYR A 33 -4.54 2.25 11.56
CA TYR A 33 -5.11 3.57 11.28
C TYR A 33 -4.58 4.66 12.22
N LEU A 34 -4.51 4.38 13.53
CA LEU A 34 -3.90 5.32 14.50
C LEU A 34 -2.41 5.57 14.21
N THR A 35 -1.68 4.56 13.77
CA THR A 35 -0.27 4.73 13.39
C THR A 35 -0.13 5.69 12.20
N LYS A 36 -1.06 5.69 11.23
CA LYS A 36 -1.05 6.65 10.12
C LYS A 36 -1.26 8.10 10.57
N TRP A 37 -2.01 8.33 11.65
CA TRP A 37 -2.08 9.66 12.27
C TRP A 37 -0.74 10.12 12.83
N VAL A 38 0.00 9.22 13.49
CA VAL A 38 1.35 9.52 13.99
C VAL A 38 2.30 9.84 12.84
N GLU A 39 2.31 9.04 11.76
CA GLU A 39 3.14 9.31 10.57
C GLU A 39 2.78 10.65 9.90
N PHE A 40 1.50 11.05 9.92
CA PHE A 40 1.07 12.34 9.39
C PHE A 40 1.58 13.50 10.25
N ILE A 41 1.59 13.35 11.57
CA ILE A 41 2.14 14.35 12.50
C ILE A 41 3.63 14.61 12.21
N ASP A 42 4.42 13.59 11.87
CA ASP A 42 5.81 13.77 11.45
C ASP A 42 5.94 14.66 10.21
N THR A 43 5.02 14.48 9.25
CA THR A 43 4.94 15.32 8.04
C THR A 43 4.62 16.77 8.40
N VAL A 44 3.69 17.00 9.34
CA VAL A 44 3.34 18.33 9.84
C VAL A 44 4.54 18.99 10.52
N PHE A 45 5.28 18.27 11.36
CA PHE A 45 6.49 18.80 11.98
C PHE A 45 7.57 19.18 10.98
N LEU A 46 7.77 18.38 9.92
CA LEU A 46 8.70 18.69 8.84
C LEU A 46 8.26 19.92 8.02
N ALA A 47 6.95 20.08 7.79
CA ALA A 47 6.38 21.27 7.15
C ALA A 47 6.64 22.52 7.99
N LEU A 48 6.39 22.45 9.31
CA LEU A 48 6.63 23.54 10.25
C LEU A 48 8.11 23.94 10.32
N LYS A 49 9.02 22.96 10.19
CA LYS A 49 10.48 23.19 10.10
C LYS A 49 10.94 23.69 8.72
N LYS A 50 10.02 24.02 7.81
CA LYS A 50 10.30 24.48 6.43
C LYS A 50 11.26 23.56 5.66
N LYS A 51 11.25 22.25 5.95
CA LYS A 51 12.03 21.29 5.18
C LYS A 51 11.31 21.02 3.86
N PRO A 52 12.04 20.84 2.73
CA PRO A 52 11.40 20.58 1.44
C PRO A 52 10.69 19.22 1.49
N LEU A 53 9.36 19.24 1.55
CA LEU A 53 8.54 18.05 1.49
C LEU A 53 8.32 17.66 0.03
N GLN A 54 8.56 16.39 -0.28
CA GLN A 54 8.22 15.87 -1.60
C GLN A 54 6.70 15.73 -1.70
N PHE A 55 6.13 16.19 -2.83
CA PHE A 55 4.69 16.04 -3.10
C PHE A 55 4.21 14.60 -2.89
N LEU A 56 4.99 13.60 -3.36
CA LEU A 56 4.69 12.18 -3.19
C LEU A 56 4.46 11.81 -1.71
N HIS A 57 5.28 12.35 -0.81
CA HIS A 57 5.20 12.05 0.62
C HIS A 57 3.91 12.59 1.23
N VAL A 58 3.61 13.88 1.01
CA VAL A 58 2.39 14.50 1.54
C VAL A 58 1.14 13.85 0.94
N TYR A 59 1.12 13.63 -0.38
CA TYR A 59 0.00 12.99 -1.08
C TYR A 59 -0.26 11.57 -0.54
N HIS A 60 0.80 10.79 -0.34
CA HIS A 60 0.69 9.44 0.20
C HIS A 60 0.19 9.45 1.65
N HIS A 61 0.80 10.22 2.56
CA HIS A 61 0.40 10.21 3.98
C HIS A 61 -1.04 10.70 4.20
N THR A 62 -1.46 11.76 3.50
CA THR A 62 -2.84 12.27 3.62
C THR A 62 -3.85 11.27 3.08
N LEU A 63 -3.64 10.74 1.86
CA LEU A 63 -4.63 9.86 1.24
C LEU A 63 -4.62 8.43 1.80
N THR A 64 -3.50 7.97 2.36
CA THR A 64 -3.45 6.65 3.05
C THR A 64 -4.28 6.67 4.33
N MET A 65 -4.34 7.81 5.02
CA MET A 65 -5.23 7.99 6.17
C MET A 65 -6.70 7.89 5.76
N VAL A 66 -7.10 8.60 4.70
CA VAL A 66 -8.47 8.54 4.16
C VAL A 66 -8.80 7.12 3.69
N LEU A 67 -7.86 6.45 3.03
CA LEU A 67 -8.01 5.06 2.60
C LEU A 67 -8.26 4.13 3.79
N CYS A 68 -7.45 4.20 4.85
CA CYS A 68 -7.64 3.35 6.02
C CYS A 68 -9.01 3.57 6.67
N PHE A 69 -9.47 4.82 6.73
CA PHE A 69 -10.81 5.15 7.23
C PHE A 69 -11.93 4.55 6.37
N THR A 70 -11.84 4.66 5.04
CA THR A 70 -12.87 4.08 4.16
C THR A 70 -12.87 2.56 4.18
N GLN A 71 -11.70 1.91 4.30
CA GLN A 71 -11.61 0.45 4.40
C GLN A 71 -12.14 -0.09 5.75
N LEU A 72 -11.89 0.63 6.86
CA LEU A 72 -12.44 0.28 8.18
C LEU A 72 -13.97 0.34 8.18
N ASN A 73 -14.55 1.42 7.64
CA ASN A 73 -16.01 1.53 7.52
C ASN A 73 -16.61 0.56 6.49
N GLY A 74 -15.84 0.22 5.45
CA GLY A 74 -16.26 -0.70 4.40
C GLY A 74 -16.16 -2.18 4.78
N THR A 75 -15.58 -2.54 5.93
CA THR A 75 -15.35 -3.93 6.36
C THR A 75 -14.64 -4.79 5.29
N THR A 76 -13.73 -4.18 4.55
CA THR A 76 -13.11 -4.83 3.38
C THR A 76 -12.09 -5.86 3.82
N SER A 77 -12.41 -7.14 3.66
CA SER A 77 -11.58 -8.25 4.17
C SER A 77 -10.21 -8.35 3.49
N VAL A 78 -10.07 -7.90 2.23
CA VAL A 78 -8.77 -7.87 1.51
C VAL A 78 -7.71 -6.96 2.16
N SER A 79 -8.13 -6.08 3.09
CA SER A 79 -7.25 -5.07 3.70
C SER A 79 -6.03 -5.64 4.43
N TRP A 80 -6.10 -6.86 4.99
CA TRP A 80 -4.93 -7.44 5.67
C TRP A 80 -3.76 -7.66 4.72
N VAL A 81 -4.00 -8.00 3.45
CA VAL A 81 -2.93 -8.25 2.48
C VAL A 81 -2.14 -6.96 2.28
N VAL A 82 -2.87 -5.88 2.00
CA VAL A 82 -2.32 -4.54 1.78
C VAL A 82 -1.61 -4.03 3.02
N ILE A 83 -2.23 -4.16 4.20
CA ILE A 83 -1.65 -3.69 5.47
C ILE A 83 -0.38 -4.48 5.81
N THR A 84 -0.41 -5.81 5.71
CA THR A 84 0.74 -6.66 6.05
C THR A 84 1.93 -6.38 5.14
N LEU A 85 1.69 -6.29 3.83
CA LEU A 85 2.73 -5.94 2.87
C LEU A 85 3.25 -4.52 3.10
N ASN A 86 2.37 -3.53 3.33
CA ASN A 86 2.77 -2.16 3.62
C ASN A 86 3.66 -2.08 4.86
N LEU A 87 3.27 -2.73 5.97
CA LEU A 87 4.04 -2.74 7.21
C LEU A 87 5.42 -3.39 7.00
N PHE A 88 5.49 -4.51 6.28
CA PHE A 88 6.76 -5.16 5.95
C PHE A 88 7.69 -4.22 5.16
N VAL A 89 7.17 -3.59 4.11
CA VAL A 89 7.92 -2.62 3.29
C VAL A 89 8.34 -1.40 4.14
N HIS A 90 7.47 -0.91 5.00
CA HIS A 90 7.74 0.21 5.90
C HIS A 90 8.87 -0.12 6.88
N VAL A 91 8.90 -1.32 7.47
CA VAL A 91 10.01 -1.76 8.33
C VAL A 91 11.35 -1.66 7.59
N VAL A 92 11.42 -2.17 6.37
CA VAL A 92 12.65 -2.10 5.54
C VAL A 92 13.02 -0.65 5.18
N MET A 93 12.02 0.18 4.86
CA MET A 93 12.22 1.58 4.47
C MET A 93 12.68 2.45 5.64
N TYR A 94 12.06 2.33 6.82
CA TYR A 94 12.48 3.05 8.02
C TYR A 94 13.84 2.56 8.52
N PHE A 95 14.13 1.27 8.42
CA PHE A 95 15.48 0.75 8.71
C PHE A 95 16.54 1.39 7.81
N TYR A 96 16.25 1.56 6.52
CA TYR A 96 17.13 2.29 5.61
C TYR A 96 17.32 3.76 6.06
N TYR A 97 16.26 4.45 6.48
CA TYR A 97 16.37 5.83 6.99
C TYR A 97 17.13 5.94 8.31
N PHE A 98 16.99 4.95 9.19
CA PHE A 98 17.80 4.84 10.39
C PHE A 98 19.30 4.72 10.07
N LEU A 99 19.67 3.84 9.14
CA LEU A 99 21.07 3.75 8.70
C LEU A 99 21.57 5.08 8.11
N ALA A 100 20.75 5.74 7.30
CA ALA A 100 21.07 7.03 6.70
C ALA A 100 21.27 8.14 7.75
N SER A 101 20.53 8.13 8.86
CA SER A 101 20.71 9.08 9.96
C SER A 101 22.00 8.81 10.76
N CYS A 102 22.43 7.54 10.83
CA CYS A 102 23.75 7.15 11.34
C CYS A 102 24.90 7.45 10.36
N ARG A 103 24.66 8.17 9.27
CA ARG A 103 25.63 8.47 8.18
C ARG A 103 26.15 7.24 7.44
N ILE A 104 25.45 6.11 7.54
CA ILE A 104 25.70 4.93 6.72
C ILE A 104 24.77 5.02 5.51
N TYR A 105 25.31 5.04 4.30
CA TYR A 105 24.52 5.14 3.07
C TYR A 105 24.58 3.84 2.27
N PRO A 106 23.62 2.90 2.49
CA PRO A 106 23.64 1.65 1.79
C PRO A 106 23.44 1.83 0.29
N TRP A 107 24.23 1.09 -0.50
CA TRP A 107 24.11 1.04 -1.95
C TRP A 107 22.75 0.47 -2.42
N TRP A 108 22.05 -0.25 -1.54
CA TRP A 108 20.76 -0.88 -1.85
C TRP A 108 19.53 0.04 -1.78
N LYS A 109 19.70 1.37 -1.72
CA LYS A 109 18.58 2.34 -1.79
C LYS A 109 17.61 2.05 -2.95
N LYS A 110 18.14 1.62 -4.10
CA LYS A 110 17.33 1.28 -5.28
C LYS A 110 16.41 0.09 -5.01
N TYR A 111 16.88 -0.94 -4.31
CA TYR A 111 16.09 -2.12 -3.99
C TYR A 111 14.95 -1.79 -3.03
N VAL A 112 15.12 -0.83 -2.12
CA VAL A 112 14.02 -0.35 -1.26
C VAL A 112 12.88 0.25 -2.11
N THR A 113 13.22 1.11 -3.08
CA THR A 113 12.20 1.68 -3.98
C THR A 113 11.58 0.64 -4.91
N THR A 114 12.36 -0.34 -5.38
CA THR A 114 11.83 -1.46 -6.19
C THR A 114 10.86 -2.31 -5.36
N LEU A 115 11.19 -2.58 -4.10
CA LEU A 115 10.34 -3.36 -3.18
C LEU A 115 9.01 -2.64 -2.90
N GLN A 116 9.02 -1.30 -2.76
CA GLN A 116 7.80 -0.49 -2.68
C GLN A 116 6.92 -0.61 -3.94
N ILE A 117 7.52 -0.53 -5.13
CA ILE A 117 6.78 -0.69 -6.40
C ILE A 117 6.19 -2.09 -6.51
N THR A 118 6.97 -3.13 -6.16
CA THR A 118 6.49 -4.52 -6.18
C THR A 118 5.32 -4.72 -5.22
N GLN A 119 5.35 -4.13 -4.03
CA GLN A 119 4.22 -4.15 -3.09
C GLN A 119 2.96 -3.57 -3.72
N PHE A 120 3.02 -2.38 -4.33
CA PHE A 120 1.83 -1.79 -5.00
C PHE A 120 1.29 -2.65 -6.15
N ILE A 121 2.15 -3.33 -6.90
CA ILE A 121 1.71 -4.24 -7.98
C ILE A 121 0.95 -5.44 -7.41
N ILE A 122 1.48 -6.05 -6.35
CA ILE A 122 0.82 -7.18 -5.68
C ILE A 122 -0.52 -6.74 -5.09
N ASP A 123 -0.54 -5.62 -4.38
CA ASP A 123 -1.76 -5.09 -3.75
C ASP A 123 -2.84 -4.80 -4.80
N LEU A 124 -2.49 -4.17 -5.92
CA LEU A 124 -3.43 -3.92 -7.01
C LEU A 124 -3.98 -5.22 -7.61
N GLY A 125 -3.15 -6.27 -7.73
CA GLY A 125 -3.61 -7.58 -8.18
C GLY A 125 -4.72 -8.14 -7.30
N PHE A 126 -4.53 -8.13 -5.97
CA PHE A 126 -5.54 -8.60 -5.01
C PHE A 126 -6.77 -7.70 -4.97
N VAL A 127 -6.59 -6.38 -4.91
CA VAL A 127 -7.70 -5.42 -4.81
C VAL A 127 -8.56 -5.41 -6.08
N TYR A 128 -7.95 -5.47 -7.28
CA TYR A 128 -8.71 -5.60 -8.52
C TYR A 128 -9.43 -6.94 -8.62
N PHE A 129 -8.80 -8.03 -8.21
CA PHE A 129 -9.45 -9.33 -8.17
C PHE A 129 -10.69 -9.34 -7.28
N CYS A 130 -10.59 -8.81 -6.06
CA CYS A 130 -11.72 -8.71 -5.13
C CYS A 130 -12.81 -7.75 -5.64
N THR A 131 -12.42 -6.61 -6.21
CA THR A 131 -13.37 -5.63 -6.77
C THR A 131 -14.10 -6.20 -7.98
N TYR A 132 -13.41 -6.93 -8.85
CA TYR A 132 -14.02 -7.62 -9.98
C TYR A 132 -15.10 -8.61 -9.50
N HIS A 133 -14.79 -9.43 -8.50
CA HIS A 133 -15.74 -10.40 -7.95
C HIS A 133 -16.95 -9.74 -7.26
N LEU A 134 -16.72 -8.63 -6.54
CA LEU A 134 -17.79 -7.83 -5.94
C LEU A 134 -18.75 -7.29 -7.01
N ILE A 135 -18.21 -6.65 -8.06
CA ILE A 135 -19.03 -6.05 -9.13
C ILE A 135 -19.70 -7.12 -9.99
N ALA A 136 -18.98 -8.18 -10.36
CA ALA A 136 -19.51 -9.26 -11.18
C ALA A 136 -20.68 -9.97 -10.49
N SER A 137 -20.54 -10.33 -9.21
CA SER A 137 -21.62 -10.98 -8.47
C SER A 137 -22.85 -10.08 -8.26
N ARG A 138 -22.69 -8.76 -8.20
CA ARG A 138 -23.78 -7.81 -7.93
C ARG A 138 -24.52 -7.34 -9.19
N TYR A 139 -23.79 -7.04 -10.27
CA TYR A 139 -24.36 -6.43 -11.48
C TYR A 139 -24.37 -7.36 -12.69
N TYR A 140 -23.43 -8.30 -12.77
CA TYR A 140 -23.18 -9.09 -13.97
C TYR A 140 -23.08 -10.57 -13.62
N GLN A 141 -24.16 -11.14 -13.09
CA GLN A 141 -24.26 -12.55 -12.66
C GLN A 141 -23.96 -13.57 -13.78
N TRP A 142 -23.93 -13.12 -15.03
CA TRP A 142 -23.55 -13.93 -16.20
C TRP A 142 -22.03 -14.07 -16.37
N LEU A 143 -21.22 -13.27 -15.68
CA LEU A 143 -19.76 -13.39 -15.67
C LEU A 143 -19.31 -14.46 -14.65
N PRO A 144 -18.24 -15.21 -14.93
CA PRO A 144 -17.71 -16.20 -14.01
C PRO A 144 -17.19 -15.52 -12.74
N HIS A 145 -17.83 -15.80 -11.59
CA HIS A 145 -17.40 -15.33 -10.27
C HIS A 145 -17.36 -16.47 -9.25
N CYS A 146 -16.34 -16.52 -8.40
CA CYS A 146 -16.21 -17.53 -7.34
C CYS A 146 -16.99 -17.19 -6.05
N GLY A 147 -17.90 -16.21 -6.09
CA GLY A 147 -18.71 -15.73 -4.95
C GLY A 147 -18.66 -14.21 -4.81
N THR A 148 -19.35 -13.69 -3.79
CA THR A 148 -19.30 -12.27 -3.40
C THR A 148 -18.09 -12.01 -2.49
N CYS A 149 -17.43 -10.87 -2.64
CA CYS A 149 -16.36 -10.46 -1.72
C CYS A 149 -16.88 -9.42 -0.71
N ALA A 150 -16.39 -9.50 0.53
CA ALA A 150 -16.71 -8.57 1.60
C ALA A 150 -16.12 -7.18 1.34
N GLY A 151 -16.96 -6.15 1.41
CA GLY A 151 -16.56 -4.77 1.18
C GLY A 151 -17.69 -3.93 0.59
N THR A 152 -17.68 -2.63 0.84
CA THR A 152 -18.54 -1.68 0.10
C THR A 152 -17.91 -1.33 -1.25
N GLU A 153 -18.75 -1.10 -2.26
CA GLU A 153 -18.29 -0.72 -3.61
C GLU A 153 -17.48 0.57 -3.60
N GLU A 154 -17.92 1.55 -2.80
CA GLU A 154 -17.23 2.82 -2.66
C GLU A 154 -15.80 2.62 -2.13
N ALA A 155 -15.64 1.80 -1.08
CA ALA A 155 -14.32 1.49 -0.54
C ALA A 155 -13.45 0.73 -1.55
N ALA A 156 -14.04 -0.19 -2.32
CA ALA A 156 -13.34 -0.97 -3.34
C ALA A 156 -12.85 -0.09 -4.51
N ILE A 157 -13.72 0.75 -5.06
CA ILE A 157 -13.40 1.67 -6.17
C ILE A 157 -12.38 2.72 -5.71
N PHE A 158 -12.58 3.29 -4.53
CA PHE A 158 -11.65 4.26 -3.96
C PHE A 158 -10.27 3.65 -3.71
N GLY A 159 -10.22 2.43 -3.16
CA GLY A 159 -8.98 1.68 -2.98
C GLY A 159 -8.26 1.42 -4.30
N CYS A 160 -8.97 0.93 -5.32
CA CYS A 160 -8.44 0.75 -6.67
C CYS A 160 -7.82 2.04 -7.23
N ALA A 161 -8.55 3.15 -7.16
CA ALA A 161 -8.12 4.43 -7.71
C ALA A 161 -6.86 4.97 -7.01
N LEU A 162 -6.84 4.93 -5.66
CA LEU A 162 -5.70 5.42 -4.89
C LEU A 162 -4.44 4.56 -5.04
N LEU A 163 -4.55 3.24 -4.97
CA LEU A 163 -3.38 2.37 -5.15
C LEU A 163 -2.79 2.52 -6.56
N SER A 164 -3.63 2.73 -7.56
CA SER A 164 -3.20 3.00 -8.93
C SER A 164 -2.43 4.31 -9.03
N SER A 165 -2.94 5.37 -8.39
CA SER A 165 -2.26 6.67 -8.38
C SER A 165 -0.90 6.59 -7.68
N TYR A 166 -0.79 5.83 -6.58
CA TYR A 166 0.47 5.59 -5.90
C TYR A 166 1.48 4.86 -6.76
N LEU A 167 1.09 3.77 -7.43
CA LEU A 167 1.99 3.03 -8.31
C LEU A 167 2.57 3.95 -9.40
N LEU A 168 1.74 4.77 -10.04
CA LEU A 168 2.19 5.72 -11.06
C LEU A 168 3.19 6.74 -10.50
N LEU A 169 2.91 7.31 -9.32
CA LEU A 169 3.78 8.29 -8.70
C LEU A 169 5.12 7.67 -8.26
N PHE A 170 5.13 6.43 -7.78
CA PHE A 170 6.35 5.72 -7.42
C PHE A 170 7.19 5.33 -8.65
N ILE A 171 6.55 4.90 -9.74
CA ILE A 171 7.24 4.67 -11.02
C ILE A 171 7.86 5.97 -11.53
N GLN A 172 7.10 7.08 -11.49
CA GLN A 172 7.60 8.38 -11.90
C GLN A 172 8.79 8.83 -11.03
N PHE A 173 8.71 8.64 -9.72
CA PHE A 173 9.81 8.91 -8.79
C PHE A 173 11.05 8.08 -9.12
N PHE A 174 10.88 6.78 -9.38
CA PHE A 174 11.96 5.87 -9.73
C PHE A 174 12.65 6.28 -11.02
N GLN A 175 11.89 6.57 -12.08
CA GLN A 175 12.43 7.04 -13.35
C GLN A 175 13.19 8.36 -13.19
N ARG A 176 12.60 9.35 -12.48
CA ARG A 176 13.24 10.65 -12.25
C ARG A 176 14.55 10.52 -11.46
N THR A 177 14.59 9.64 -10.46
CA THR A 177 15.75 9.49 -9.56
C THR A 177 16.86 8.64 -10.17
N TYR A 178 16.51 7.51 -10.80
CA TYR A 178 17.50 6.53 -11.24
C TYR A 178 17.83 6.63 -12.73
N SER A 179 16.89 6.98 -13.62
CA SER A 179 17.19 7.12 -15.05
C SER A 179 18.04 8.37 -15.34
N LYS A 180 17.76 9.51 -14.68
CA LYS A 180 18.61 10.71 -14.79
C LYS A 180 20.02 10.49 -14.24
N ARG A 181 20.14 9.76 -13.13
CA ARG A 181 21.44 9.42 -12.53
C ARG A 181 22.25 8.46 -13.39
N GLN A 182 21.58 7.51 -14.06
CA GLN A 182 22.24 6.63 -15.04
C GLN A 182 22.68 7.39 -16.29
N ALA A 183 21.87 8.32 -16.80
CA ALA A 183 22.25 9.16 -17.94
C ALA A 183 23.47 10.06 -17.62
N ALA A 184 23.51 10.66 -16.43
CA ALA A 184 24.67 11.44 -15.97
C ALA A 184 25.93 10.57 -15.81
N LYS A 185 25.79 9.37 -15.23
CA LYS A 185 26.91 8.42 -15.05
C LYS A 185 27.43 7.85 -16.38
N ARG A 186 26.57 7.72 -17.40
CA ARG A 186 26.98 7.35 -18.77
C ARG A 186 27.79 8.46 -19.43
N LYS A 187 27.34 9.73 -19.37
CA LYS A 187 28.09 10.87 -19.92
C LYS A 187 29.50 11.00 -19.34
N LEU A 188 29.65 10.76 -18.03
CA LEU A 188 30.94 10.79 -17.32
C LEU A 188 31.89 9.64 -17.66
N LYS A 189 31.41 8.56 -18.32
CA LYS A 189 32.23 7.45 -18.80
C LYS A 189 32.63 7.59 -20.28
N THR A 190 32.03 8.54 -20.99
CA THR A 190 32.27 8.81 -22.42
C THR A 190 33.19 10.02 -22.64
N GLN A 191 33.51 10.76 -21.57
CA GLN A 191 34.60 11.73 -21.47
C GLN A 191 35.81 11.07 -20.83
#